data_AF-A0A838FNT0-F1
#
_entry.id   AF-A0A838FNT0-F1
#
_cell.length_a   1.000
_cell.length_b   1.000
_cell.length_c   1.000
_cell.angle_alpha   90.00
_cell.angle_beta   90.00
_cell.angle_gamma   90.00
#
_symmetry.space_group_name_H-M   'P 1'
#
loop_
_entity.id
_entity.type
_entity.pdbx_description
1 polymer ?
#
loop_
_entity_poly.entity_id
_entity_poly.type
_entity_poly.pdbx_seq_one_letter_code
_entity_poly.pdbx_strand_id
1 'polypeptide(L)' 'MAAVPPPNSAARRRHDEVRDGVRRATLELVEDASFKDLTVDEIARAAGISRSAFYFYFRDKHDLL' A
#
# COMPACT_ATOMS: atom_id res chain seq x y z
N MET A 1 -16.72 -1.41 -30.69
CA MET A 1 -16.78 -0.09 -30.05
C MET A 1 -16.27 -0.25 -28.62
N ALA A 2 -14.98 -0.03 -28.37
CA ALA A 2 -14.37 -0.28 -27.06
C ALA A 2 -14.84 0.80 -26.07
N ALA A 3 -15.45 0.37 -24.96
CA ALA A 3 -15.86 1.27 -23.90
C ALA A 3 -14.63 1.99 -23.33
N VAL A 4 -14.59 3.31 -23.49
CA VAL A 4 -13.63 4.16 -22.77
C VAL A 4 -13.97 4.00 -21.30
N PRO A 5 -13.10 3.43 -20.47
CA PRO A 5 -13.41 3.26 -19.05
C PRO A 5 -13.56 4.67 -18.44
N PRO A 6 -14.49 4.88 -17.49
CA PRO A 6 -14.77 6.20 -16.96
C PRO A 6 -13.47 6.86 -16.46
N PRO A 7 -13.29 8.17 -16.60
CA PRO A 7 -12.00 8.86 -16.36
C PRO A 7 -11.39 8.61 -14.97
N ASN A 8 -12.18 8.16 -13.99
CA ASN A 8 -11.75 7.82 -12.63
C ASN A 8 -11.27 6.36 -12.45
N SER A 9 -11.35 5.52 -13.47
CA SER A 9 -11.02 4.09 -13.37
C SER A 9 -9.51 3.83 -13.28
N ALA A 10 -8.68 4.60 -14.00
CA ALA A 10 -7.23 4.47 -13.94
C ALA A 10 -6.66 4.95 -12.61
N ALA A 11 -7.16 6.08 -12.09
CA ALA A 11 -6.77 6.60 -10.78
C ALA A 11 -7.15 5.63 -9.65
N ARG A 12 -8.37 5.07 -9.69
CA ARG A 12 -8.80 4.06 -8.73
C ARG A 12 -7.96 2.78 -8.80
N ARG A 13 -7.67 2.28 -10.01
CA ARG A 13 -6.77 1.14 -10.20
C ARG A 13 -5.39 1.40 -9.60
N ARG A 14 -4.80 2.57 -9.89
CA ARG A 14 -3.49 2.94 -9.33
C ARG A 14 -3.52 3.00 -7.80
N HIS A 15 -4.61 3.52 -7.25
CA HIS A 15 -4.82 3.58 -5.80
C HIS A 15 -4.90 2.17 -5.19
N ASP A 16 -5.67 1.28 -5.81
CA ASP A 16 -5.79 -0.11 -5.37
C ASP A 16 -4.46 -0.88 -5.52
N GLU A 17 -3.72 -0.68 -6.62
CA GLU A 17 -2.38 -1.24 -6.84
C GLU A 17 -1.39 -0.84 -5.75
N VAL A 18 -1.40 0.44 -5.34
CA VAL A 18 -0.53 0.91 -4.25
C VAL A 18 -0.94 0.26 -2.92
N ARG A 19 -2.23 0.19 -2.62
CA ARG A 19 -2.70 -0.46 -1.37
C ARG A 19 -2.31 -1.93 -1.32
N ASP A 20 -2.48 -2.65 -2.41
CA ASP A 20 -2.09 -4.06 -2.52
C ASP A 20 -0.58 -4.24 -2.40
N GLY A 21 0.21 -3.36 -3.03
CA GLY A 21 1.66 -3.36 -2.90
C GLY A 21 2.13 -3.21 -1.45
N VAL A 22 1.51 -2.28 -0.70
CA VAL A 22 1.83 -2.06 0.71
C VAL A 22 1.43 -3.24 1.58
N ARG A 23 0.25 -3.85 1.34
CA ARG A 23 -0.18 -5.06 2.08
C ARG A 23 0.77 -6.23 1.81
N ARG A 24 1.16 -6.44 0.55
CA ARG A 24 2.12 -7.50 0.19
C ARG A 24 3.48 -7.31 0.85
N ALA A 25 4.05 -6.12 0.76
CA ALA A 25 5.32 -5.81 1.40
C ALA A 25 5.26 -6.02 2.93
N THR A 26 4.12 -5.71 3.55
CA THR A 26 3.91 -5.96 4.97
C THR A 26 3.87 -7.46 5.28
N LEU A 27 3.20 -8.26 4.44
CA LEU A 27 3.14 -9.71 4.59
C LEU A 27 4.53 -10.35 4.50
N GLU A 28 5.38 -9.87 3.59
CA GLU A 28 6.78 -10.33 3.47
C GLU A 28 7.60 -9.95 4.71
N LEU A 29 7.45 -8.72 5.22
CA LEU A 29 8.17 -8.27 6.42
C LEU A 29 7.78 -9.03 7.68
N VAL A 30 6.53 -9.50 7.78
CA VAL A 30 6.10 -10.27 8.96
C VAL A 30 6.56 -11.73 8.96
N GLU A 31 7.17 -12.21 7.87
CA GLU A 31 7.82 -13.53 7.85
C GLU A 31 9.09 -13.52 8.71
N ASP A 32 9.81 -12.40 8.75
CA ASP A 32 11.06 -12.24 9.49
C ASP A 32 10.90 -11.54 10.85
N ALA A 33 9.85 -10.72 11.04
CA ALA A 33 9.64 -9.91 12.23
C ALA A 33 8.17 -9.88 12.70
N SER A 34 7.93 -9.57 13.97
CA SER A 34 6.56 -9.36 14.43
C SER A 34 6.00 -8.06 13.87
N PHE A 35 4.73 -8.08 13.44
CA PHE A 35 4.03 -6.88 12.98
C PHE A 35 4.08 -5.71 13.98
N LYS A 36 4.18 -5.99 15.28
CA LYS A 36 4.31 -4.98 16.32
C LYS A 36 5.61 -4.19 16.24
N ASP A 37 6.69 -4.83 15.80
CA ASP A 37 8.03 -4.24 15.69
C ASP A 37 8.21 -3.48 14.37
N LEU A 38 7.43 -3.82 13.33
CA LEU A 38 7.47 -3.11 12.05
C LEU A 38 7.09 -1.64 12.18
N THR A 39 7.87 -0.76 11.55
CA THR A 39 7.55 0.66 11.46
C THR A 39 6.88 1.01 10.13
N VAL A 40 6.13 2.13 10.12
CA VAL A 40 5.56 2.68 8.88
C VAL A 40 6.66 2.98 7.84
N ASP A 41 7.85 3.38 8.30
CA ASP A 41 8.97 3.68 7.41
C ASP A 41 9.49 2.41 6.70
N GLU A 42 9.66 1.31 7.44
CA GLU A 42 10.06 0.01 6.88
C GLU A 42 9.04 -0.52 5.89
N ILE A 43 7.75 -0.47 6.25
CA ILE A 43 6.65 -0.90 5.38
C ILE A 43 6.61 -0.07 4.09
N ALA A 44 6.71 1.26 4.20
CA ALA A 44 6.70 2.15 3.05
C ALA A 44 7.90 1.90 2.12
N ARG A 45 9.11 1.72 2.70
CA ARG A 45 10.32 1.38 1.94
C ARG A 45 10.19 0.04 1.23
N ALA A 46 9.71 -1.00 1.91
CA ALA A 46 9.51 -2.32 1.31
C ALA A 46 8.46 -2.28 0.18
N ALA A 47 7.43 -1.45 0.32
CA ALA A 47 6.41 -1.22 -0.70
C ALA A 47 6.85 -0.28 -1.85
N GLY A 48 8.06 0.27 -1.79
CA GLY A 48 8.58 1.19 -2.82
C GLY A 48 7.89 2.55 -2.86
N ILE A 49 7.30 3.00 -1.75
CA ILE A 49 6.63 4.29 -1.64
C ILE A 49 7.24 5.18 -0.55
N SER A 50 7.03 6.48 -0.66
CA SER A 50 7.41 7.42 0.39
C SER A 50 6.51 7.27 1.63
N ARG A 51 7.05 7.56 2.82
CA ARG A 51 6.27 7.62 4.06
C ARG A 51 5.06 8.57 3.97
N SER A 52 5.20 9.72 3.31
CA SER A 52 4.09 10.65 3.07
C SER A 52 3.01 10.03 2.18
N ALA A 53 3.41 9.23 1.18
CA ALA A 53 2.47 8.53 0.32
C ALA A 53 1.74 7.45 1.12
N PHE A 54 2.41 6.72 2.01
CA PHE A 54 1.74 5.77 2.91
C PHE A 54 0.57 6.41 3.66
N TYR A 55 0.79 7.58 4.28
CA TYR A 55 -0.24 8.30 5.03
C TYR A 55 -1.39 8.84 4.17
N PHE A 56 -1.24 8.87 2.84
CA PHE A 56 -2.34 9.17 1.93
C PHE A 56 -3.33 8.00 1.80
N TYR A 57 -2.83 6.75 1.88
CA TYR A 57 -3.63 5.52 1.70
C TYR A 57 -4.06 4.85 3.01
N PHE A 58 -3.30 5.06 4.09
CA PHE A 58 -3.46 4.41 5.39
C PHE A 58 -3.22 5.39 6.52
N ARG A 59 -4.03 5.35 7.58
CA ARG A 59 -3.84 6.22 8.75
C ARG A 59 -2.65 5.80 9.60
N ASP A 60 -2.46 4.50 9.73
CA ASP A 60 -1.38 3.85 10.47
C ASP A 60 -1.25 2.39 9.98
N LYS A 61 -0.25 1.65 10.50
CA LYS A 61 0.01 0.28 10.06
C LYS A 61 -1.17 -0.67 10.33
N HIS A 62 -2.00 -0.45 11.35
CA HIS A 62 -3.12 -1.33 11.66
C HIS A 62 -4.24 -1.29 10.60
N ASP A 63 -4.30 -0.26 9.76
CA ASP A 63 -5.24 -0.15 8.62
C ASP A 63 -4.87 -1.12 7.46
N LEU A 64 -3.69 -1.77 7.56
CA LEU A 64 -3.21 -2.79 6.62
C LEU A 64 -3.84 -4.16 6.84
N LEU A 65 -4.54 -4.37 7.97
CA LEU A 65 -5.26 -5.61 8.27
C LEU A 65 -6.66 -5.57 7.65
#